data_AF-A0A074KZ09-F1
#
_entry.id   AF-A0A074KZ09-F1
#
_cell.length_a   1.000
_cell.length_b   1.000
_cell.length_c   1.000
_cell.angle_alpha   90.00
_cell.angle_beta   90.00
_cell.angle_gamma   90.00
#
_symmetry.space_group_name_H-M   'P 1'
#
loop_
_entity.id
_entity.type
_entity.pdbx_description
1 polymer ?
#
loop_
_entity_poly.entity_id
_entity_poly.type
_entity_poly.pdbx_seq_one_letter_code
_entity_poly.pdbx_strand_id
1 'polypeptide(L)'
;MKKCLIILVYLFSNSGLLFSQEIKNSLGNNFVYPQFHENFSAEESWEIHKEAYKKQLKKNGLTDQEIDRKMVEYEKEKKLFLERINNQSEQAAIQRKEAELMRKKAEEQRKDAEILRAKAEQSRKEADVQRQKADDMRKQAEQARKESAVEREKAEEQRKQALVQRERAEKQRVEADVQRKKAEEMRIQAEEQRKKAEKLRNSFENILTRNIEVYAAATVVDPIRISVDKKTTLYFSINSRLKSGNMLVEIINPRGEKEAELSMENKPNSAETLNDEFTKFTNGSISKTIADTEAGDWQIRIFPEKAEGTVSISVARYIKPSSDE
;
A
#
# COMPACT_ATOMS: atom_id res chain seq x y z
N MET A 1 -43.22 -10.77 -18.80
CA MET A 1 -43.38 -9.30 -18.93
C MET A 1 -42.90 -8.78 -20.30
N LYS A 2 -43.48 -9.25 -21.42
CA LYS A 2 -43.07 -8.85 -22.77
C LYS A 2 -44.23 -8.55 -23.74
N LYS A 3 -45.46 -8.36 -23.23
CA LYS A 3 -46.64 -8.01 -24.06
C LYS A 3 -47.22 -6.61 -23.81
N CYS A 4 -46.68 -5.83 -22.87
CA CYS A 4 -47.12 -4.45 -22.64
C CYS A 4 -46.25 -3.38 -23.33
N LEU A 5 -45.13 -3.76 -23.98
CA LEU A 5 -44.21 -2.80 -24.59
C LEU A 5 -44.60 -2.39 -26.03
N ILE A 6 -45.49 -3.13 -26.68
CA ILE A 6 -45.84 -2.91 -28.11
C ILE A 6 -47.00 -1.92 -28.28
N ILE A 7 -47.81 -1.69 -27.25
CA ILE A 7 -48.97 -0.79 -27.33
C ILE A 7 -48.58 0.68 -27.06
N LEU A 8 -47.46 0.92 -26.37
CA LEU A 8 -46.98 2.28 -26.08
C LEU A 8 -46.17 2.93 -27.22
N VAL A 9 -45.65 2.14 -28.15
CA VAL A 9 -44.95 2.66 -29.34
C VAL A 9 -45.92 3.00 -30.47
N TYR A 10 -47.13 2.41 -30.50
CA TYR A 10 -48.14 2.70 -31.53
C TYR A 10 -48.97 3.97 -31.25
N LEU A 11 -48.90 4.52 -30.04
CA LEU A 11 -49.62 5.75 -29.66
C LEU A 11 -48.79 7.03 -29.82
N PHE A 12 -47.47 6.92 -30.05
CA PHE A 12 -46.58 8.08 -30.26
C PHE A 12 -46.25 8.36 -31.74
N SER A 13 -46.60 7.45 -32.66
CA SER A 13 -46.37 7.63 -34.10
C SER A 13 -47.54 8.29 -34.86
N ASN A 14 -48.65 8.61 -34.19
CA ASN A 14 -49.85 9.19 -34.82
C ASN A 14 -50.24 10.61 -34.36
N SER A 15 -49.37 11.32 -33.65
CA SER A 15 -49.62 12.71 -33.23
C SER A 15 -48.63 13.72 -33.84
N GLY A 16 -47.98 13.36 -34.95
CA GLY A 16 -46.91 14.14 -35.59
C GLY A 16 -47.31 14.94 -36.83
N LEU A 17 -48.56 14.93 -37.25
CA LEU A 17 -49.03 15.73 -38.38
C LEU A 17 -50.44 16.23 -38.06
N LEU A 18 -50.55 17.49 -37.64
CA LEU A 18 -51.62 18.43 -37.97
C LEU A 18 -51.45 19.68 -37.10
N PHE A 19 -51.46 20.84 -37.74
CA PHE A 19 -51.38 22.19 -37.18
C PHE A 19 -49.98 22.77 -36.88
N SER A 20 -49.17 22.85 -37.94
CA SER A 20 -48.43 24.09 -38.22
C SER A 20 -48.92 24.63 -39.56
N GLN A 21 -50.07 25.31 -39.54
CA GLN A 21 -50.32 26.36 -40.52
C GLN A 21 -49.94 27.67 -39.85
N GLU A 22 -48.76 28.14 -40.22
CA GLU A 22 -48.35 29.53 -40.07
C GLU A 22 -49.40 30.37 -40.83
N ILE A 23 -50.35 30.98 -40.12
CA ILE A 23 -51.23 31.99 -40.74
C ILE A 23 -50.41 33.27 -40.88
N LYS A 24 -49.50 33.29 -41.86
CA LYS A 24 -49.06 34.54 -42.50
C LYS A 24 -50.12 34.94 -43.52
N ASN A 25 -51.28 35.35 -43.00
CA ASN A 25 -52.17 36.23 -43.71
C ASN A 25 -52.29 37.49 -42.85
N SER A 26 -51.29 38.37 -42.94
CA SER A 26 -51.54 39.79 -42.66
C SER A 26 -52.35 40.33 -43.84
N LEU A 27 -53.63 39.95 -43.92
CA LEU A 27 -54.59 40.68 -44.70
C LEU A 27 -54.65 42.07 -44.06
N GLY A 28 -54.12 43.06 -44.78
CA GLY A 28 -54.18 44.45 -44.36
C GLY A 28 -55.58 44.78 -43.89
N ASN A 29 -55.66 45.35 -42.69
CA ASN A 29 -56.87 45.97 -42.15
C ASN A 29 -57.28 47.13 -43.06
N ASN A 30 -57.94 46.82 -44.16
CA ASN A 30 -58.76 47.73 -44.95
C ASN A 30 -60.07 47.01 -45.24
N PHE A 31 -60.80 46.68 -44.17
CA PHE A 31 -62.23 46.47 -44.27
C PHE A 31 -62.87 47.84 -44.53
N VAL A 32 -62.89 48.26 -45.80
CA VAL A 32 -63.79 49.31 -46.28
C VAL A 32 -65.17 48.67 -46.45
N TYR A 33 -65.77 48.28 -45.33
CA TYR A 33 -67.21 48.27 -45.22
C TYR A 33 -67.57 49.58 -44.50
N PRO A 34 -68.51 50.38 -45.01
CA PRO A 34 -69.04 51.50 -44.23
C PRO A 34 -69.50 50.90 -42.91
N GLN A 35 -69.01 51.42 -41.79
CA GLN A 35 -69.64 51.16 -40.51
C GLN A 35 -71.02 51.83 -40.58
N PHE A 36 -72.02 51.10 -41.08
CA PHE A 36 -73.43 51.47 -40.89
C PHE A 36 -73.70 51.32 -39.39
N HIS A 37 -73.40 52.37 -38.64
CA HIS A 37 -73.62 52.50 -37.20
C HIS A 37 -75.06 52.86 -36.84
N GLU A 38 -75.97 52.82 -37.80
CA GLU A 38 -77.37 53.12 -37.57
C GLU A 38 -78.15 51.81 -37.70
N ASN A 39 -78.51 51.23 -36.56
CA ASN A 39 -79.63 50.31 -36.52
C ASN A 39 -80.85 51.14 -36.94
N PHE A 40 -81.29 51.03 -38.19
CA PHE A 40 -82.54 51.63 -38.63
C PHE A 40 -83.64 51.19 -37.66
N SER A 41 -84.42 52.16 -37.15
CA SER A 41 -85.64 51.85 -36.43
C SER A 41 -86.57 51.00 -37.29
N ALA A 42 -87.51 50.31 -36.66
CA ALA A 42 -88.50 49.54 -37.40
C ALA A 42 -89.28 50.46 -38.37
N GLU A 43 -89.51 51.71 -37.96
CA GLU A 43 -90.16 52.76 -38.74
C GLU A 43 -89.31 53.22 -39.93
N GLU A 44 -88.01 53.48 -39.75
CA GLU A 44 -87.11 53.81 -40.86
C GLU A 44 -86.97 52.64 -41.85
N SER A 45 -86.92 51.42 -41.32
CA SER A 45 -86.91 50.19 -42.13
C SER A 45 -88.21 50.05 -42.94
N TRP A 46 -89.35 50.45 -42.37
CA TRP A 46 -90.64 50.46 -43.07
C TRP A 46 -90.65 51.48 -44.20
N GLU A 47 -90.19 52.71 -43.97
CA GLU A 47 -90.16 53.74 -45.00
C GLU A 47 -89.22 53.35 -46.17
N ILE A 48 -88.08 52.74 -45.86
CA ILE A 48 -87.18 52.17 -46.88
C ILE A 48 -87.88 51.05 -47.68
N HIS A 49 -88.58 50.14 -46.99
CA HIS A 49 -89.29 49.02 -47.61
C HIS A 49 -90.50 49.47 -48.45
N LYS A 50 -91.20 50.51 -47.99
CA LYS A 50 -92.32 51.17 -48.67
C LYS A 50 -91.88 51.87 -49.95
N GLU A 51 -90.78 52.63 -49.89
CA GLU A 51 -90.20 53.26 -51.08
C GLU A 51 -89.65 52.23 -52.09
N ALA A 52 -89.08 51.13 -51.61
CA ALA A 52 -88.64 50.03 -52.47
C ALA A 52 -89.81 49.34 -53.19
N TYR A 53 -90.91 49.05 -52.47
CA TYR A 53 -92.12 48.47 -53.04
C TYR A 53 -92.76 49.38 -54.10
N LYS A 54 -92.85 50.69 -53.81
CA LYS A 54 -93.32 51.69 -54.78
C LYS A 54 -92.47 51.71 -56.06
N LYS A 55 -91.14 51.64 -55.94
CA LYS A 55 -90.23 51.54 -57.10
C LYS A 55 -90.42 50.25 -57.89
N GLN A 56 -90.68 49.13 -57.22
CA GLN A 56 -90.96 47.85 -57.86
C GLN A 56 -92.26 47.88 -58.67
N LEU A 57 -93.33 48.47 -58.14
CA LEU A 57 -94.61 48.60 -58.85
C LEU A 57 -94.48 49.46 -60.13
N LYS A 58 -93.74 50.57 -60.06
CA LYS A 58 -93.43 51.41 -61.23
C LYS A 58 -92.66 50.65 -62.31
N LYS A 59 -91.68 49.84 -61.91
CA LYS A 59 -90.88 49.01 -62.84
C LYS A 59 -91.73 47.95 -63.57
N ASN A 60 -92.79 47.47 -62.93
CA ASN A 60 -93.72 46.49 -63.50
C ASN A 60 -94.76 47.11 -64.44
N GLY A 61 -94.70 48.42 -64.71
CA GLY A 61 -95.54 49.09 -65.72
C GLY A 61 -96.97 49.40 -65.28
N LEU A 62 -97.27 49.41 -63.98
CA LEU A 62 -98.59 49.78 -63.46
C LEU A 62 -98.84 51.29 -63.59
N THR A 63 -100.11 51.66 -63.77
CA THR A 63 -100.55 53.06 -63.81
C THR A 63 -100.57 53.68 -62.40
N ASP A 64 -100.38 55.01 -62.29
CA ASP A 64 -100.28 55.68 -60.98
C ASP A 64 -101.51 55.43 -60.08
N GLN A 65 -102.72 55.34 -60.65
CA GLN A 65 -103.95 55.03 -59.92
C GLN A 65 -103.99 53.60 -59.35
N GLU A 66 -103.37 52.64 -60.03
CA GLU A 66 -103.25 51.25 -59.56
C GLU A 66 -102.18 51.13 -58.49
N ILE A 67 -101.09 51.90 -58.62
CA ILE A 67 -100.05 52.00 -57.60
C ILE A 67 -100.63 52.55 -56.30
N ASP A 68 -101.39 53.65 -56.35
CA ASP A 68 -101.99 54.25 -55.15
C ASP A 68 -102.94 53.29 -54.42
N ARG A 69 -103.75 52.52 -55.16
CA ARG A 69 -104.60 51.47 -54.57
C ARG A 69 -103.78 50.39 -53.86
N LYS A 70 -102.70 49.91 -54.48
CA LYS A 70 -101.80 48.92 -53.86
C LYS A 70 -101.04 49.47 -52.67
N MET A 71 -100.65 50.74 -52.68
CA MET A 71 -99.98 51.38 -51.54
C MET A 71 -100.90 51.50 -50.32
N VAL A 72 -102.19 51.79 -50.52
CA VAL A 72 -103.19 51.81 -49.43
C VAL A 72 -103.36 50.42 -48.82
N GLU A 73 -103.33 49.38 -49.65
CA GLU A 73 -103.38 47.99 -49.17
C GLU A 73 -102.09 47.62 -48.43
N TYR A 74 -100.93 47.99 -48.96
CA TYR A 74 -99.62 47.75 -48.36
C TYR A 74 -99.43 48.44 -47.00
N GLU A 75 -99.96 49.66 -46.82
CA GLU A 75 -99.90 50.36 -45.53
C GLU A 75 -100.63 49.61 -44.41
N LYS A 76 -101.62 48.75 -44.73
CA LYS A 76 -102.27 47.88 -43.74
C LYS A 76 -101.32 46.84 -43.15
N GLU A 77 -100.27 46.45 -43.89
CA GLU A 77 -99.27 45.48 -43.46
C GLU A 77 -98.19 46.09 -42.54
N LYS A 78 -98.13 47.42 -42.44
CA LYS A 78 -97.13 48.15 -41.63
C LYS A 78 -96.98 47.60 -40.22
N LYS A 79 -98.11 47.34 -39.54
CA LYS A 79 -98.11 46.84 -38.16
C LYS A 79 -97.38 45.49 -38.05
N LEU A 80 -97.69 44.56 -38.95
CA LEU A 80 -97.07 43.23 -38.99
C LEU A 80 -95.58 43.31 -39.38
N PHE A 81 -95.21 44.27 -40.23
CA PHE A 81 -93.81 44.52 -40.58
C PHE A 81 -93.00 45.02 -39.39
N LEU A 82 -93.50 46.05 -38.68
CA LEU A 82 -92.83 46.61 -37.51
C LEU A 82 -92.64 45.55 -36.41
N GLU A 83 -93.68 44.75 -36.16
CA GLU A 83 -93.63 43.64 -35.20
C GLU A 83 -92.57 42.59 -35.58
N ARG A 84 -92.46 42.24 -36.87
CA ARG A 84 -91.43 41.32 -37.37
C ARG A 84 -90.01 41.86 -37.14
N ILE A 85 -89.77 43.12 -37.49
CA ILE A 85 -88.45 43.75 -37.33
C ILE A 85 -88.06 43.85 -35.86
N ASN A 86 -88.99 44.28 -35.00
CA ASN A 86 -88.76 44.36 -33.56
C ASN A 86 -88.45 42.99 -32.97
N ASN A 87 -89.25 41.95 -33.28
CA ASN A 87 -89.00 40.58 -32.85
C ASN A 87 -87.62 40.07 -33.32
N GLN A 88 -87.23 40.36 -34.57
CA GLN A 88 -85.92 39.99 -35.09
C GLN A 88 -84.78 40.72 -34.35
N SER A 89 -84.97 42.00 -34.03
CA SER A 89 -83.99 42.80 -33.29
C SER A 89 -83.82 42.31 -31.84
N GLU A 90 -84.92 41.93 -31.18
CA GLU A 90 -84.91 41.36 -29.84
C GLU A 90 -84.20 40.00 -29.83
N GLN A 91 -84.52 39.12 -30.78
CA GLN A 91 -83.83 37.84 -30.95
C GLN A 91 -82.34 38.03 -31.19
N ALA A 92 -81.94 38.97 -32.04
CA ALA A 92 -80.53 39.29 -32.28
C ALA A 92 -79.84 39.84 -31.02
N ALA A 93 -80.53 40.67 -30.22
CA ALA A 93 -80.01 41.18 -28.96
C ALA A 93 -79.82 40.06 -27.92
N ILE A 94 -80.76 39.12 -27.84
CA ILE A 94 -80.65 37.92 -26.98
C ILE A 94 -79.45 37.07 -27.41
N GLN A 95 -79.33 36.76 -28.71
CA GLN A 95 -78.21 35.98 -29.24
C GLN A 95 -76.85 36.64 -28.98
N ARG A 96 -76.76 37.98 -29.08
CA ARG A 96 -75.53 38.72 -28.73
C ARG A 96 -75.17 38.58 -27.26
N LYS A 97 -76.15 38.69 -26.36
CA LYS A 97 -75.95 38.51 -24.92
C LYS A 97 -75.50 37.07 -24.60
N GLU A 98 -76.11 36.08 -25.22
CA GLU A 98 -75.71 34.67 -25.07
C GLU A 98 -74.29 34.43 -25.59
N ALA A 99 -73.94 34.98 -26.76
CA ALA A 99 -72.59 34.88 -27.31
C ALA A 99 -71.55 35.55 -26.41
N GLU A 100 -71.86 36.69 -25.81
CA GLU A 100 -70.97 37.36 -24.86
C GLU A 100 -70.78 36.53 -23.57
N LEU A 101 -71.86 35.93 -23.05
CA LEU A 101 -71.78 35.04 -21.90
C LEU A 101 -70.91 33.81 -22.20
N MET A 102 -71.07 33.21 -23.38
CA MET A 102 -70.25 32.08 -23.82
C MET A 102 -68.77 32.47 -23.98
N ARG A 103 -68.48 33.68 -24.49
CA ARG A 103 -67.11 34.21 -24.55
C ARG A 103 -66.50 34.40 -23.16
N LYS A 104 -67.26 34.94 -22.20
CA LYS A 104 -66.80 35.10 -20.80
C LYS A 104 -66.46 33.74 -20.18
N LYS A 105 -67.34 32.75 -20.33
CA LYS A 105 -67.08 31.38 -19.85
C LYS A 105 -65.84 30.74 -20.50
N ALA A 106 -65.66 30.92 -21.81
CA ALA A 106 -64.48 30.41 -22.50
C ALA A 106 -63.19 31.07 -22.02
N GLU A 107 -63.23 32.36 -21.70
CA GLU A 107 -62.09 33.09 -21.15
C GLU A 107 -61.74 32.65 -19.72
N GLU A 108 -62.74 32.40 -18.86
CA GLU A 108 -62.54 31.81 -17.53
C GLU A 108 -61.88 30.42 -17.64
N GLN A 109 -62.38 29.56 -18.53
CA GLN A 109 -61.79 28.23 -18.76
C GLN A 109 -60.33 28.32 -19.26
N ARG A 110 -60.01 29.32 -20.10
CA ARG A 110 -58.63 29.55 -20.55
C ARG A 110 -57.71 29.94 -19.39
N LYS A 111 -58.16 30.84 -18.50
CA LYS A 111 -57.42 31.24 -17.30
C LYS A 111 -57.17 30.06 -16.37
N ASP A 112 -58.18 29.23 -16.14
CA ASP A 112 -58.04 28.02 -15.31
C ASP A 112 -57.04 27.04 -15.92
N ALA A 113 -57.10 26.83 -17.23
CA ALA A 113 -56.15 25.97 -17.94
C ALA A 113 -54.71 26.51 -17.87
N GLU A 114 -54.52 27.83 -17.92
CA GLU A 114 -53.21 28.47 -17.77
C GLU A 114 -52.65 28.31 -16.35
N ILE A 115 -53.49 28.48 -15.33
CA ILE A 115 -53.12 28.22 -13.93
C ILE A 115 -52.69 26.76 -13.74
N LEU A 116 -53.43 25.80 -14.31
CA LEU A 116 -53.08 24.39 -14.25
C LEU A 116 -51.76 24.08 -14.95
N ARG A 117 -51.50 24.70 -16.12
CA ARG A 117 -50.21 24.58 -16.82
C ARG A 117 -49.06 25.13 -15.99
N ALA A 118 -49.24 26.29 -15.35
CA ALA A 118 -48.23 26.90 -14.50
C ALA A 118 -47.90 26.00 -13.29
N LYS A 119 -48.92 25.43 -12.63
CA LYS A 119 -48.72 24.45 -11.55
C LYS A 119 -47.97 23.21 -12.02
N ALA A 120 -48.35 22.65 -13.16
CA ALA A 120 -47.68 21.47 -13.73
C ALA A 120 -46.21 21.76 -14.07
N GLU A 121 -45.91 22.96 -14.57
CA GLU A 121 -44.54 23.40 -14.84
C GLU A 121 -43.72 23.56 -13.55
N GLN A 122 -44.32 24.12 -12.50
CA GLN A 122 -43.66 24.21 -11.20
C GLN A 122 -43.34 22.82 -10.64
N SER A 123 -44.30 21.88 -10.68
CA SER A 123 -44.08 20.50 -10.25
C SER A 123 -43.00 19.78 -11.07
N ARG A 124 -42.90 20.04 -12.39
CA ARG A 124 -41.80 19.53 -13.22
C ARG A 124 -40.44 20.06 -12.75
N LYS A 125 -40.32 21.36 -12.52
CA LYS A 125 -39.09 21.99 -12.01
C LYS A 125 -38.66 21.42 -10.66
N GLU A 126 -39.61 21.24 -9.75
CA GLU A 126 -39.34 20.62 -8.44
C GLU A 126 -38.84 19.17 -8.59
N ALA A 127 -39.46 18.37 -9.47
CA ALA A 127 -39.02 17.01 -9.75
C ALA A 127 -37.61 16.96 -10.36
N ASP A 128 -37.26 17.90 -11.24
CA ASP A 128 -35.93 17.99 -11.83
C ASP A 128 -34.86 18.37 -10.80
N VAL A 129 -35.16 19.30 -9.89
CA VAL A 129 -34.27 19.62 -8.76
C VAL A 129 -34.04 18.39 -7.86
N GLN A 130 -35.09 17.60 -7.59
CA GLN A 130 -34.95 16.38 -6.80
C GLN A 130 -34.11 15.31 -7.53
N ARG A 131 -34.29 15.15 -8.84
CA ARG A 131 -33.45 14.27 -9.68
C ARG A 131 -31.99 14.68 -9.61
N GLN A 132 -31.70 15.97 -9.76
CA GLN A 132 -30.33 16.49 -9.70
C GLN A 132 -29.67 16.22 -8.35
N LYS A 133 -30.40 16.46 -7.24
CA LYS A 133 -29.91 16.12 -5.89
C LYS A 133 -29.61 14.63 -5.74
N ALA A 134 -30.48 13.76 -6.25
CA ALA A 134 -30.28 12.31 -6.18
C ALA A 134 -29.05 11.85 -6.99
N ASP A 135 -28.81 12.46 -8.15
CA ASP A 135 -27.62 12.19 -8.97
C ASP A 135 -26.34 12.68 -8.29
N ASP A 136 -26.35 13.84 -7.65
CA ASP A 136 -25.21 14.36 -6.91
C ASP A 136 -24.88 13.48 -5.69
N MET A 137 -25.90 13.02 -4.95
CA MET A 137 -25.72 12.03 -3.87
C MET A 137 -25.13 10.72 -4.39
N ARG A 138 -25.56 10.26 -5.57
CA ARG A 138 -25.01 9.05 -6.20
C ARG A 138 -23.53 9.22 -6.55
N LYS A 139 -23.15 10.36 -7.12
CA LYS A 139 -21.74 10.68 -7.43
C LYS A 139 -20.88 10.71 -6.17
N GLN A 140 -21.36 11.33 -5.09
CA GLN A 140 -20.64 11.36 -3.81
C GLN A 140 -20.47 9.95 -3.23
N ALA A 141 -21.51 9.12 -3.26
CA ALA A 141 -21.44 7.74 -2.79
C ALA A 141 -20.46 6.90 -3.63
N GLU A 142 -20.40 7.12 -4.94
CA GLU A 142 -19.44 6.43 -5.81
C GLU A 142 -18.00 6.89 -5.56
N GLN A 143 -17.77 8.18 -5.32
CA GLN A 143 -16.47 8.71 -4.94
C GLN A 143 -15.98 8.11 -3.62
N ALA A 144 -16.85 8.07 -2.60
CA ALA A 144 -16.52 7.45 -1.31
C ALA A 144 -16.20 5.94 -1.45
N ARG A 145 -16.89 5.22 -2.34
CA ARG A 145 -16.56 3.82 -2.64
C ARG A 145 -15.19 3.67 -3.28
N LYS A 146 -14.81 4.56 -4.21
CA LYS A 146 -13.48 4.54 -4.84
C LYS A 146 -12.38 4.81 -3.82
N GLU A 147 -12.58 5.79 -2.94
CA GLU A 147 -11.63 6.11 -1.87
C GLU A 147 -11.44 4.93 -0.91
N SER A 148 -12.54 4.30 -0.48
CA SER A 148 -12.49 3.11 0.38
C SER A 148 -11.80 1.92 -0.30
N ALA A 149 -11.97 1.75 -1.62
CA ALA A 149 -11.27 0.71 -2.38
C ALA A 149 -9.75 0.94 -2.41
N VAL A 150 -9.32 2.18 -2.65
CA VAL A 150 -7.90 2.57 -2.62
C VAL A 150 -7.29 2.37 -1.22
N GLU A 151 -8.02 2.72 -0.17
CA GLU A 151 -7.56 2.49 1.20
C GLU A 151 -7.40 0.99 1.51
N ARG A 152 -8.34 0.15 1.06
CA ARG A 152 -8.24 -1.30 1.20
C ARG A 152 -7.02 -1.87 0.48
N GLU A 153 -6.75 -1.41 -0.75
CA GLU A 153 -5.57 -1.83 -1.51
C GLU A 153 -4.27 -1.48 -0.78
N LYS A 154 -4.16 -0.25 -0.24
CA LYS A 154 -3.01 0.16 0.58
C LYS A 154 -2.84 -0.71 1.82
N ALA A 155 -3.93 -1.03 2.51
CA ALA A 155 -3.88 -1.89 3.70
C ALA A 155 -3.43 -3.32 3.34
N GLU A 156 -3.87 -3.86 2.19
CA GLU A 156 -3.41 -5.15 1.70
C GLU A 156 -1.91 -5.15 1.35
N GLU A 157 -1.42 -4.08 0.72
CA GLU A 157 0.01 -3.94 0.41
C GLU A 157 0.85 -3.87 1.69
N GLN A 158 0.45 -3.08 2.68
CA GLN A 158 1.11 -3.03 4.00
C GLN A 158 1.13 -4.41 4.67
N ARG A 159 0.02 -5.17 4.60
CA ARG A 159 -0.03 -6.53 5.14
C ARG A 159 0.95 -7.47 4.42
N LYS A 160 1.07 -7.38 3.09
CA LYS A 160 2.05 -8.16 2.31
C LYS A 160 3.48 -7.82 2.74
N GLN A 161 3.80 -6.54 2.89
CA GLN A 161 5.13 -6.10 3.35
C GLN A 161 5.45 -6.61 4.75
N ALA A 162 4.50 -6.53 5.69
CA ALA A 162 4.66 -7.06 7.04
C ALA A 162 4.90 -8.59 7.06
N LEU A 163 4.21 -9.35 6.19
CA LEU A 163 4.44 -10.78 6.05
C LEU A 163 5.85 -11.11 5.54
N VAL A 164 6.34 -10.36 4.54
CA VAL A 164 7.71 -10.53 4.03
C VAL A 164 8.75 -10.22 5.11
N GLN A 165 8.54 -9.17 5.91
CA GLN A 165 9.43 -8.85 7.03
C GLN A 165 9.44 -9.96 8.09
N ARG A 166 8.26 -10.52 8.42
CA ARG A 166 8.16 -11.64 9.35
C ARG A 166 8.89 -12.88 8.85
N GLU A 167 8.77 -13.20 7.56
CA GLU A 167 9.49 -14.32 6.96
C GLU A 167 11.01 -14.12 7.01
N ARG A 168 11.49 -12.89 6.75
CA ARG A 168 12.93 -12.56 6.88
C ARG A 168 13.43 -12.71 8.31
N ALA A 169 12.67 -12.20 9.29
CA ALA A 169 13.02 -12.33 10.70
C ALA A 169 13.07 -13.80 11.15
N GLU A 170 12.14 -14.62 10.66
CA GLU A 170 12.13 -16.06 10.92
C GLU A 170 13.38 -16.76 10.36
N LYS A 171 13.77 -16.45 9.11
CA LYS A 171 15.00 -16.98 8.51
C LYS A 171 16.25 -16.61 9.32
N GLN A 172 16.34 -15.34 9.76
CA GLN A 172 17.45 -14.89 10.60
C GLN A 172 17.49 -15.61 11.95
N ARG A 173 16.33 -15.86 12.57
CA ARG A 173 16.25 -16.62 13.82
C ARG A 173 16.75 -18.05 13.65
N VAL A 174 16.31 -18.72 12.58
CA VAL A 174 16.76 -20.09 12.26
C VAL A 174 18.28 -20.13 12.03
N GLU A 175 18.82 -19.15 11.30
CA GLU A 175 20.27 -19.06 11.07
C GLU A 175 21.05 -18.84 12.38
N ALA A 176 20.57 -17.94 13.24
CA ALA A 176 21.17 -17.70 14.55
C ALA A 176 21.14 -18.96 15.45
N ASP A 177 20.06 -19.74 15.40
CA ASP A 177 19.95 -20.99 16.14
C ASP A 177 20.92 -22.06 15.62
N VAL A 178 21.12 -22.14 14.31
CA VAL A 178 22.14 -23.02 13.71
C VAL A 178 23.54 -22.61 14.15
N GLN A 179 23.86 -21.31 14.14
CA GLN A 179 25.16 -20.81 14.60
C GLN A 179 25.38 -21.10 16.08
N ARG A 180 24.34 -20.94 16.92
CA ARG A 180 24.40 -21.26 18.36
C ARG A 180 24.68 -22.73 18.61
N LYS A 181 24.03 -23.64 17.88
CA LYS A 181 24.28 -25.09 17.97
C LYS A 181 25.73 -25.43 17.60
N LYS A 182 26.24 -24.86 16.51
CA LYS A 182 27.66 -25.04 16.12
C LYS A 182 28.62 -24.52 17.18
N ALA A 183 28.35 -23.35 17.75
CA ALA A 183 29.17 -22.80 18.83
C ALA A 183 29.18 -23.70 20.07
N GLU A 184 28.03 -24.28 20.42
CA GLU A 184 27.91 -25.22 21.53
C GLU A 184 28.67 -26.53 21.28
N GLU A 185 28.59 -27.07 20.06
CA GLU A 185 29.39 -28.25 19.66
C GLU A 185 30.89 -27.99 19.79
N MET A 186 31.37 -26.83 19.31
CA MET A 186 32.78 -26.44 19.46
C MET A 186 33.17 -26.28 20.94
N ARG A 187 32.29 -25.73 21.78
CA ARG A 187 32.52 -25.59 23.22
C ARG A 187 32.67 -26.96 23.89
N ILE A 188 31.82 -27.92 23.54
CA ILE A 188 31.88 -29.30 24.05
C ILE A 188 33.20 -29.96 23.64
N GLN A 189 33.62 -29.83 22.38
CA GLN A 189 34.90 -30.39 21.91
C GLN A 189 36.10 -29.77 22.63
N ALA A 190 36.11 -28.45 22.81
CA ALA A 190 37.16 -27.76 23.56
C ALA A 190 37.22 -28.23 25.02
N GLU A 191 36.07 -28.43 25.65
CA GLU A 191 35.96 -28.95 27.02
C GLU A 191 36.51 -30.37 27.14
N GLU A 192 36.22 -31.24 26.17
CA GLU A 192 36.78 -32.60 26.13
C GLU A 192 38.30 -32.60 25.97
N GLN A 193 38.83 -31.74 25.10
CA GLN A 193 40.27 -31.57 24.93
C GLN A 193 40.93 -31.06 26.21
N ARG A 194 40.31 -30.10 26.91
CA ARG A 194 40.77 -29.59 28.19
C ARG A 194 40.83 -30.71 29.23
N LYS A 195 39.77 -31.51 29.37
CA LYS A 195 39.74 -32.66 30.29
C LYS A 195 40.83 -33.69 29.96
N LYS A 196 41.09 -33.97 28.69
CA LYS A 196 42.19 -34.86 28.27
C LYS A 196 43.56 -34.29 28.65
N ALA A 197 43.79 -33.01 28.40
CA ALA A 197 45.04 -32.34 28.77
C ALA A 197 45.26 -32.29 30.28
N GLU A 198 44.20 -32.04 31.05
CA GLU A 198 44.24 -32.05 32.51
C GLU A 198 44.53 -33.45 33.07
N LYS A 199 43.85 -34.49 32.55
CA LYS A 199 44.17 -35.89 32.91
C LYS A 199 45.63 -36.24 32.61
N LEU A 200 46.14 -35.80 31.46
CA LEU A 200 47.56 -36.01 31.11
C LEU A 200 48.47 -35.28 32.09
N ARG A 201 48.21 -34.01 32.41
CA ARG A 201 49.00 -33.24 33.39
C ARG A 201 49.01 -33.90 34.76
N ASN A 202 47.87 -34.40 35.22
CA ASN A 202 47.74 -35.09 36.50
C ASN A 202 48.40 -36.49 36.50
N SER A 203 48.71 -37.06 35.33
CA SER A 203 49.49 -38.30 35.22
C SER A 203 51.01 -38.11 35.34
N PHE A 204 51.49 -36.88 35.54
CA PHE A 204 52.90 -36.60 35.77
C PHE A 204 53.11 -35.87 37.09
N GLU A 205 54.06 -36.36 37.88
CA GLU A 205 54.52 -35.71 39.09
C GLU A 205 55.93 -35.14 38.84
N ASN A 206 56.11 -33.84 39.06
CA ASN A 206 57.43 -33.22 38.97
C ASN A 206 58.24 -33.59 40.22
N ILE A 207 59.37 -34.27 40.02
CA ILE A 207 60.23 -34.77 41.11
C ILE A 207 61.52 -33.96 41.26
N LEU A 208 61.88 -33.15 40.27
CA LEU A 208 63.05 -32.28 40.34
C LEU A 208 62.80 -31.04 39.47
N THR A 209 62.95 -29.86 40.05
CA THR A 209 63.10 -28.61 39.31
C THR A 209 64.32 -27.89 39.85
N ARG A 210 65.31 -27.63 39.00
CA ARG A 210 66.57 -27.00 39.40
C ARG A 210 67.08 -26.09 38.31
N ASN A 211 67.42 -24.86 38.69
CA ASN A 211 68.10 -23.91 37.83
C ASN A 211 69.54 -23.79 38.31
N ILE A 212 70.48 -23.89 37.38
CA ILE A 212 71.91 -23.85 37.65
C ILE A 212 72.50 -22.72 36.82
N GLU A 213 73.19 -21.81 37.48
CA GLU A 213 74.00 -20.81 36.82
C GLU A 213 75.44 -21.30 36.75
N VAL A 214 76.03 -21.19 35.57
CA VAL A 214 77.41 -21.56 35.29
C VAL A 214 78.16 -20.27 34.96
N TYR A 215 79.30 -20.05 35.61
CA TYR A 215 80.14 -18.88 35.40
C TYR A 215 81.44 -19.29 34.69
N ALA A 216 82.04 -18.37 33.93
CA ALA A 216 83.19 -18.66 33.06
C ALA A 216 84.46 -19.15 33.80
N ALA A 217 84.61 -18.83 35.10
CA ALA A 217 85.62 -19.43 35.95
C ALA A 217 85.34 -20.94 36.08
N ALA A 218 86.35 -21.80 36.23
CA ALA A 218 86.21 -23.26 36.23
C ALA A 218 85.17 -23.77 37.27
N THR A 219 83.89 -23.74 36.90
CA THR A 219 82.76 -24.04 37.76
C THR A 219 82.59 -25.55 37.74
N VAL A 220 82.97 -26.21 38.83
CA VAL A 220 82.68 -27.63 39.00
C VAL A 220 81.23 -27.75 39.45
N VAL A 221 80.40 -28.40 38.63
CA VAL A 221 78.99 -28.66 38.97
C VAL A 221 78.88 -30.10 39.47
N ASP A 222 78.46 -30.27 40.71
CA ASP A 222 78.25 -31.61 41.28
C ASP A 222 77.15 -32.37 40.52
N PRO A 223 77.30 -33.70 40.32
CA PRO A 223 76.25 -34.51 39.70
C PRO A 223 74.93 -34.40 40.45
N ILE A 224 73.88 -34.06 39.71
CA ILE A 224 72.54 -33.94 40.28
C ILE A 224 71.94 -35.35 40.32
N ARG A 225 71.66 -35.82 41.53
CA ARG A 225 71.14 -37.16 41.76
C ARG A 225 69.63 -37.17 41.88
N ILE A 226 69.01 -38.16 41.27
CA ILE A 226 67.57 -38.39 41.31
C ILE A 226 67.38 -39.85 41.72
N SER A 227 66.91 -40.06 42.94
CA SER A 227 66.63 -41.41 43.46
C SER A 227 65.28 -41.88 42.95
N VAL A 228 65.27 -43.02 42.26
CA VAL A 228 64.07 -43.65 41.71
C VAL A 228 63.84 -44.97 42.44
N ASP A 229 62.73 -45.07 43.17
CA ASP A 229 62.39 -46.18 44.07
C ASP A 229 61.93 -47.45 43.33
N LYS A 230 61.22 -47.27 42.21
CA LYS A 230 60.65 -48.35 41.39
C LYS A 230 60.66 -48.00 39.92
N LYS A 231 60.53 -49.02 39.07
CA LYS A 231 60.44 -48.81 37.63
C LYS A 231 59.26 -47.91 37.28
N THR A 232 59.53 -46.84 36.55
CA THR A 232 58.53 -45.87 36.12
C THR A 232 58.94 -45.28 34.76
N THR A 233 58.14 -44.37 34.21
CA THR A 233 58.55 -43.57 33.07
C THR A 233 59.07 -42.24 33.58
N LEU A 234 60.30 -41.88 33.22
CA LEU A 234 60.89 -40.59 33.54
C LEU A 234 60.87 -39.69 32.31
N TYR A 235 60.54 -38.43 32.54
CA TYR A 235 60.59 -37.37 31.55
C TYR A 235 61.60 -36.33 32.00
N PHE A 236 62.70 -36.22 31.25
CA PHE A 236 63.72 -35.21 31.45
C PHE A 236 63.49 -34.07 30.48
N SER A 237 63.44 -32.85 30.97
CA SER A 237 63.47 -31.63 30.18
C SER A 237 64.56 -30.73 30.72
N ILE A 238 65.63 -30.57 29.96
CA ILE A 238 66.76 -29.71 30.32
C ILE A 238 66.89 -28.64 29.24
N ASN A 239 66.75 -27.39 29.64
CA ASN A 239 66.86 -26.22 28.77
C ASN A 239 68.05 -25.40 29.21
N SER A 240 68.92 -25.08 28.28
CA SER A 240 70.18 -24.43 28.55
C SER A 240 70.38 -23.22 27.67
N ARG A 241 70.94 -22.16 28.25
CA ARG A 241 71.32 -20.94 27.56
C ARG A 241 72.79 -20.64 27.86
N LEU A 242 73.63 -20.71 26.84
CA LEU A 242 75.08 -20.60 26.92
C LEU A 242 75.54 -19.27 26.30
N LYS A 243 76.18 -18.41 27.10
CA LYS A 243 76.75 -17.12 26.66
C LYS A 243 78.13 -17.25 26.04
N SER A 244 78.94 -18.20 26.51
CA SER A 244 80.30 -18.44 26.02
C SER A 244 80.79 -19.82 26.45
N GLY A 245 81.83 -20.34 25.81
CA GLY A 245 82.51 -21.60 26.16
C GLY A 245 81.80 -22.85 25.62
N ASN A 246 82.15 -24.02 26.17
CA ASN A 246 81.53 -25.30 25.83
C ASN A 246 80.77 -25.87 27.04
N MET A 247 79.63 -26.49 26.81
CA MET A 247 78.85 -27.12 27.87
C MET A 247 78.26 -28.43 27.38
N LEU A 248 78.63 -29.52 28.07
CA LEU A 248 78.05 -30.85 27.87
C LEU A 248 77.16 -31.20 29.06
N VAL A 249 75.93 -31.59 28.80
CA VAL A 249 75.02 -32.12 29.80
C VAL A 249 74.72 -33.57 29.45
N GLU A 250 74.95 -34.50 30.39
CA GLU A 250 74.70 -35.92 30.21
C GLU A 250 73.64 -36.41 31.20
N ILE A 251 72.75 -37.28 30.72
CA ILE A 251 71.82 -38.04 31.54
C ILE A 251 72.37 -39.46 31.64
N ILE A 252 72.61 -39.93 32.86
CA ILE A 252 73.28 -41.19 33.15
C ILE A 252 72.34 -42.07 33.98
N ASN A 253 72.16 -43.32 33.54
CA ASN A 253 71.33 -44.29 34.23
C ASN A 253 72.05 -44.86 35.48
N PRO A 254 71.36 -45.61 36.37
CA PRO A 254 71.95 -46.17 37.58
C PRO A 254 73.11 -47.16 37.33
N ARG A 255 73.23 -47.71 36.12
CA ARG A 255 74.35 -48.58 35.71
C ARG A 255 75.59 -47.80 35.27
N GLY A 256 75.48 -46.47 35.17
CA GLY A 256 76.54 -45.61 34.68
C GLY A 256 76.56 -45.45 33.15
N GLU A 257 75.55 -45.93 32.44
CA GLU A 257 75.45 -45.80 30.99
C GLU A 257 74.77 -44.46 30.62
N LYS A 258 75.22 -43.86 29.52
CA LYS A 258 74.72 -42.58 29.03
C LYS A 258 73.44 -42.78 28.20
N GLU A 259 72.36 -42.17 28.66
CA GLU A 259 71.02 -42.29 28.05
C GLU A 259 70.71 -41.15 27.07
N ALA A 260 71.27 -39.97 27.35
CA ALA A 260 71.11 -38.81 26.49
C ALA A 260 72.21 -37.77 26.78
N GLU A 261 72.53 -36.94 25.80
CA GLU A 261 73.48 -35.85 25.96
C GLU A 261 73.04 -34.60 25.20
N LEU A 262 73.47 -33.44 25.70
CA LEU A 262 73.33 -32.14 25.06
C LEU A 262 74.70 -31.48 25.08
N SER A 263 75.31 -31.33 23.91
CA SER A 263 76.55 -30.57 23.74
C SER A 263 76.24 -29.22 23.10
N MET A 264 76.80 -28.16 23.68
CA MET A 264 76.65 -26.79 23.18
C MET A 264 78.00 -26.08 23.20
N GLU A 265 78.21 -25.24 22.21
CA GLU A 265 79.39 -24.39 22.10
C GLU A 265 78.95 -22.97 21.74
N ASN A 266 79.59 -21.97 22.34
CA ASN A 266 79.44 -20.58 21.97
C ASN A 266 80.79 -19.86 22.06
N LYS A 267 81.26 -19.32 20.93
CA LYS A 267 82.48 -18.51 20.85
C LYS A 267 82.06 -17.06 20.61
N PRO A 268 81.89 -16.24 21.65
CA PRO A 268 81.56 -14.83 21.45
C PRO A 268 82.72 -14.15 20.70
N ASN A 269 82.43 -13.57 19.53
CA ASN A 269 83.43 -12.81 18.77
C ASN A 269 83.85 -11.57 19.58
N SER A 270 85.16 -11.33 19.72
CA SER A 270 85.73 -10.17 20.40
C SER A 270 85.67 -8.85 19.61
N ALA A 271 85.04 -8.86 18.43
CA ALA A 271 84.85 -7.68 17.61
C ALA A 271 83.42 -7.15 17.83
N GLU A 272 83.31 -6.11 18.67
CA GLU A 272 82.11 -5.31 18.78
C GLU A 272 81.77 -4.67 17.44
N THR A 273 80.79 -5.24 16.74
CA THR A 273 80.01 -4.50 15.74
C THR A 273 78.53 -4.69 16.06
N LEU A 274 77.87 -3.54 16.13
CA LEU A 274 76.52 -3.33 16.64
C LEU A 274 75.46 -4.14 15.86
N ASN A 275 74.44 -4.57 16.61
CA ASN A 275 73.11 -5.01 16.16
C ASN A 275 72.92 -6.43 15.62
N ASP A 276 73.23 -7.45 16.42
CA ASP A 276 72.51 -8.72 16.30
C ASP A 276 72.32 -9.38 17.68
N GLU A 277 71.10 -9.33 18.23
CA GLU A 277 70.76 -10.03 19.49
C GLU A 277 70.85 -11.55 19.36
N PHE A 278 70.85 -12.08 18.13
CA PHE A 278 70.83 -13.50 17.82
C PHE A 278 72.18 -14.22 17.99
N THR A 279 73.31 -13.51 18.14
CA THR A 279 74.65 -14.12 18.25
C THR A 279 75.22 -14.12 19.67
N LYS A 280 74.47 -13.61 20.66
CA LYS A 280 74.96 -13.49 22.05
C LYS A 280 74.86 -14.78 22.86
N PHE A 281 73.96 -15.70 22.48
CA PHE A 281 73.71 -16.93 23.24
C PHE A 281 73.45 -18.12 22.33
N THR A 282 74.01 -19.28 22.67
CA THR A 282 73.58 -20.58 22.14
C THR A 282 72.53 -21.16 23.09
N ASN A 283 71.30 -21.34 22.61
CA ASN A 283 70.27 -22.06 23.36
C ASN A 283 70.27 -23.53 22.93
N GLY A 284 70.14 -24.45 23.88
CA GLY A 284 70.01 -25.87 23.63
C GLY A 284 68.98 -26.49 24.56
N SER A 285 68.25 -27.48 24.07
CA SER A 285 67.27 -28.20 24.88
C SER A 285 67.37 -29.70 24.63
N ILE A 286 67.25 -30.48 25.69
CA ILE A 286 67.11 -31.92 25.62
C ILE A 286 65.84 -32.33 26.34
N SER A 287 64.95 -33.00 25.59
CA SER A 287 63.71 -33.56 26.11
C SER A 287 63.73 -35.06 25.83
N LYS A 288 63.79 -35.88 26.88
CA LYS A 288 63.91 -37.33 26.78
C LYS A 288 62.89 -38.02 27.67
N THR A 289 62.10 -38.90 27.06
CA THR A 289 61.26 -39.86 27.77
C THR A 289 61.96 -41.20 27.82
N ILE A 290 62.09 -41.77 29.02
CA ILE A 290 62.67 -43.09 29.24
C ILE A 290 61.58 -43.94 29.91
N ALA A 291 61.08 -44.94 29.18
CA ALA A 291 60.10 -45.90 29.69
C ALA A 291 60.81 -47.03 30.44
N ASP A 292 60.09 -47.68 31.37
CA ASP A 292 60.57 -48.82 32.16
C ASP A 292 61.94 -48.58 32.81
N THR A 293 62.12 -47.40 33.43
CA THR A 293 63.39 -46.99 34.02
C THR A 293 63.85 -47.94 35.10
N GLU A 294 65.16 -48.02 35.29
CA GLU A 294 65.74 -48.78 36.39
C GLU A 294 65.58 -48.04 37.71
N ALA A 295 65.27 -48.80 38.77
CA ALA A 295 65.32 -48.29 40.13
C ALA A 295 66.78 -48.06 40.52
N GLY A 296 67.06 -46.93 41.16
CA GLY A 296 68.41 -46.51 41.53
C GLY A 296 68.65 -45.02 41.35
N ASP A 297 69.91 -44.61 41.53
CA ASP A 297 70.32 -43.21 41.48
C ASP A 297 70.66 -42.79 40.05
N TRP A 298 69.74 -42.07 39.43
CA TRP A 298 69.97 -41.40 38.15
C TRP A 298 70.82 -40.15 38.36
N GLN A 299 71.69 -39.84 37.40
CA GLN A 299 72.58 -38.67 37.49
C GLN A 299 72.44 -37.78 36.27
N ILE A 300 72.35 -36.47 36.50
CA ILE A 300 72.56 -35.46 35.47
C ILE A 300 73.91 -34.81 35.75
N ARG A 301 74.85 -34.96 34.80
CA ARG A 301 76.19 -34.39 34.90
C ARG A 301 76.31 -33.22 33.95
N ILE A 302 76.87 -32.12 34.43
CA ILE A 302 77.10 -30.90 33.64
C ILE A 302 78.60 -30.66 33.63
N PHE A 303 79.17 -30.59 32.43
CA PHE A 303 80.59 -30.37 32.20
C PHE A 303 80.78 -29.03 31.48
N PRO A 304 80.92 -27.93 32.22
CA PRO A 304 81.22 -26.63 31.64
C PRO A 304 82.74 -26.47 31.42
N GLU A 305 83.14 -26.05 30.23
CA GLU A 305 84.52 -25.76 29.88
C GLU A 305 84.64 -24.30 29.48
N LYS A 306 85.16 -23.47 30.40
CA LYS A 306 85.23 -22.00 30.27
C LYS A 306 83.87 -21.39 29.87
N ALA A 307 82.79 -21.98 30.38
CA ALA A 307 81.43 -21.68 29.97
C ALA A 307 80.73 -20.72 30.92
N GLU A 308 79.96 -19.79 30.37
CA GLU A 308 79.02 -18.96 31.12
C GLU A 308 77.62 -19.19 30.60
N GLY A 309 76.64 -19.43 31.46
CA GLY A 309 75.29 -19.74 31.03
C GLY A 309 74.36 -20.18 32.16
N THR A 310 73.17 -20.64 31.78
CA THR A 310 72.17 -21.19 32.70
C THR A 310 71.67 -22.51 32.17
N VAL A 311 71.41 -23.46 33.08
CA VAL A 311 70.84 -24.78 32.80
C VAL A 311 69.62 -24.95 33.71
N SER A 312 68.44 -25.02 33.11
CA SER A 312 67.16 -25.27 33.79
C SER A 312 66.77 -26.73 33.57
N ILE A 313 66.63 -27.48 34.65
CA ILE A 313 66.35 -28.91 34.65
C ILE A 313 64.99 -29.13 35.29
N SER A 314 64.14 -29.87 34.59
CA SER A 314 62.90 -30.42 35.10
C SER A 314 62.88 -31.91 34.86
N VAL A 315 62.61 -32.70 35.90
CA VAL A 315 62.38 -34.14 35.77
C VAL A 315 61.02 -34.47 36.37
N ALA A 316 60.19 -35.12 35.57
CA ALA A 316 58.90 -35.62 36.00
C ALA A 316 58.86 -37.14 35.89
N ARG A 317 58.13 -37.79 36.79
CA ARG A 317 57.81 -39.20 36.69
C ARG A 317 56.34 -39.37 36.29
N TYR A 318 56.08 -40.38 35.48
CA TYR A 318 54.72 -40.81 35.23
C TYR A 318 54.15 -41.45 36.50
N ILE A 319 52.98 -40.98 36.90
CA ILE A 319 52.15 -41.62 37.91
C ILE A 319 50.92 -42.16 37.19
N LYS A 320 50.67 -43.45 37.35
CA LYS A 320 49.43 -44.04 36.85
C LYS A 320 48.28 -43.27 37.53
N PRO A 321 47.38 -42.63 36.77
CA PRO A 321 46.25 -41.96 37.39
C PRO A 321 45.49 -42.99 38.23
N SER A 322 45.17 -42.64 39.48
CA SER A 322 44.27 -43.47 40.30
C SER A 322 42.98 -43.66 39.51
N SER A 323 42.51 -44.90 39.41
CA SER A 323 41.32 -45.24 38.61
C SER A 323 40.00 -44.72 39.18
N ASP A 324 40.04 -43.85 40.18
CA ASP A 324 38.88 -43.38 40.93
C ASP A 324 38.84 -41.84 40.87
N GLU A 325 38.02 -41.32 39.95
CA GLU A 325 37.11 -40.16 40.05
C GLU A 325 36.38 -39.90 38.73
#